data_AF-A0A1C9WMP9-F1
#
_entry.id   AF-A0A1C9WMP9-F1
#
_cell.length_a   1.000
_cell.length_b   1.000
_cell.length_c   1.000
_cell.angle_alpha   90.00
_cell.angle_beta   90.00
_cell.angle_gamma   90.00
#
_symmetry.space_group_name_H-M   'P 1'
#
loop_
_entity.id
_entity.type
_entity.pdbx_description
1 polymer ?
#
loop_
_entity_poly.entity_id
_entity_poly.type
_entity_poly.pdbx_seq_one_letter_code
_entity_poly.pdbx_strand_id
1 'polypeptide(L)'
;MAAADDVVKPIITRMPIMDRASIMQGYAGVYSSFLIHAERAAERYGVPAWQILEEIGRAGYVGGQEDMIVDVAVQLASCARVA
;
A
#
# COMPACT_ATOMS: atom_id res chain seq x y z
N MET A 1 -16.95 9.31 -23.37
CA MET A 1 -16.01 8.18 -23.37
C MET A 1 -14.63 8.56 -23.92
N ALA A 2 -14.55 9.34 -25.00
CA ALA A 2 -13.27 9.88 -25.53
C ALA A 2 -12.37 10.56 -24.46
N ALA A 3 -12.93 11.37 -23.55
CA ALA A 3 -12.14 12.03 -22.51
C ALA A 3 -11.33 11.07 -21.61
N ALA A 4 -11.81 9.85 -21.35
CA ALA A 4 -11.07 8.89 -20.54
C ALA A 4 -9.84 8.33 -21.29
N ASP A 5 -10.03 7.90 -22.54
CA ASP A 5 -8.98 7.27 -23.34
C ASP A 5 -8.03 8.26 -24.03
N ASP A 6 -8.55 9.39 -24.52
CA ASP A 6 -7.79 10.33 -25.35
C ASP A 6 -7.13 11.46 -24.54
N VAL A 7 -7.69 11.78 -23.36
CA VAL A 7 -7.20 12.90 -22.52
C VAL A 7 -6.59 12.41 -21.22
N VAL A 8 -7.31 11.62 -20.43
CA VAL A 8 -6.85 11.23 -19.08
C VAL A 8 -5.78 10.14 -19.14
N LYS A 9 -6.01 9.07 -19.90
CA LYS A 9 -5.13 7.91 -19.98
C LYS A 9 -3.68 8.24 -20.35
N PRO A 10 -3.37 9.18 -21.29
CA PRO A 10 -2.00 9.60 -21.57
C PRO A 10 -1.29 10.32 -20.41
N ILE A 11 -2.02 10.84 -19.42
CA ILE A 11 -1.47 11.61 -18.29
C ILE A 11 -1.22 10.70 -17.07
N ILE A 12 -1.88 9.55 -16.99
CA ILE A 12 -1.72 8.59 -15.90
C ILE A 12 -0.30 7.99 -15.94
N THR A 13 0.52 8.30 -14.93
CA THR A 13 1.89 7.78 -14.81
C THR A 13 1.96 6.34 -14.32
N ARG A 14 0.90 5.89 -13.63
CA ARG A 14 0.76 4.52 -13.13
C ARG A 14 -0.70 4.09 -13.25
N MET A 15 -0.95 3.09 -14.09
CA MET A 15 -2.29 2.52 -14.21
C MET A 15 -2.68 1.78 -12.93
N PRO A 16 -3.89 2.02 -12.38
CA PRO A 16 -4.45 1.18 -11.34
C PRO A 16 -4.63 -0.26 -11.85
N ILE A 17 -4.17 -1.23 -11.07
CA ILE A 17 -4.29 -2.66 -11.37
C ILE A 17 -4.76 -3.42 -10.13
N MET A 18 -5.37 -4.59 -10.35
CA MET A 18 -5.80 -5.51 -9.29
C MET A 18 -4.68 -6.50 -8.93
N ASP A 19 -3.55 -5.98 -8.46
CA ASP A 19 -2.44 -6.81 -7.97
C ASP A 19 -2.66 -7.28 -6.51
N ARG A 20 -1.77 -8.14 -6.01
CA ARG A 20 -1.90 -8.70 -4.65
C ARG A 20 -2.03 -7.62 -3.57
N ALA A 21 -1.29 -6.52 -3.66
CA ALA A 21 -1.32 -5.47 -2.64
C ALA A 21 -2.65 -4.70 -2.68
N SER A 22 -3.14 -4.34 -3.87
CA SER A 22 -4.45 -3.68 -4.02
C SER A 22 -5.62 -4.56 -3.56
N ILE A 23 -5.56 -5.87 -3.82
CA ILE A 23 -6.56 -6.83 -3.32
C ILE A 23 -6.49 -6.94 -1.79
N MET A 24 -5.28 -7.00 -1.23
CA MET A 24 -5.08 -7.04 0.22
C MET A 24 -5.63 -5.79 0.90
N GLN A 25 -5.43 -4.60 0.32
CA GLN A 25 -6.00 -3.35 0.82
C GLN A 25 -7.53 -3.43 0.93
N GLY A 26 -8.20 -3.92 -0.11
CA GLY A 26 -9.65 -4.10 -0.10
C GLY A 26 -10.12 -5.15 0.92
N TYR A 27 -9.41 -6.28 1.01
CA TYR A 27 -9.72 -7.35 1.97
C TYR A 27 -9.57 -6.89 3.43
N ALA A 28 -8.49 -6.14 3.73
CA ALA A 28 -8.18 -5.66 5.07
C ALA A 28 -8.96 -4.41 5.48
N GLY A 29 -9.78 -3.84 4.58
CA GLY A 29 -10.56 -2.62 4.85
C GLY A 29 -9.70 -1.36 5.03
N VAL A 30 -8.52 -1.31 4.39
CA VAL A 30 -7.55 -0.22 4.57
C VAL A 30 -7.87 0.96 3.65
N TYR A 31 -7.61 2.17 4.14
CA TYR A 31 -7.81 3.40 3.37
C TYR A 31 -7.00 3.42 2.06
N SER A 32 -7.65 3.80 0.95
CA SER A 32 -7.12 3.57 -0.39
C SER A 32 -5.81 4.32 -0.70
N SER A 33 -5.61 5.51 -0.12
CA SER A 33 -4.37 6.29 -0.32
C SER A 33 -3.12 5.56 0.18
N PHE A 34 -3.27 4.62 1.12
CA PHE A 34 -2.13 3.96 1.76
C PHE A 34 -1.34 3.04 0.83
N LEU A 35 -1.92 2.57 -0.28
CA LEU A 35 -1.29 1.58 -1.17
C LEU A 35 0.11 2.03 -1.64
N ILE A 36 0.21 3.25 -2.17
CA ILE A 36 1.47 3.78 -2.70
C ILE A 36 2.49 4.02 -1.58
N HIS A 37 2.02 4.44 -0.40
CA HIS A 37 2.89 4.62 0.77
C HIS A 37 3.43 3.28 1.29
N ALA A 38 2.58 2.25 1.34
CA ALA A 38 2.95 0.90 1.74
C ALA A 38 3.96 0.27 0.76
N GLU A 39 3.80 0.49 -0.55
CA GLU A 39 4.77 0.01 -1.55
C GLU A 39 6.12 0.71 -1.45
N ARG A 40 6.13 2.03 -1.22
CA ARG A 40 7.38 2.76 -0.98
C ARG A 40 8.08 2.30 0.30
N ALA A 41 7.33 2.03 1.36
CA ALA A 41 7.87 1.48 2.60
C ALA A 41 8.37 0.06 2.40
N ALA A 42 7.63 -0.78 1.67
CA ALA A 42 8.03 -2.13 1.30
C ALA A 42 9.39 -2.16 0.57
N GLU A 43 9.55 -1.31 -0.45
CA GLU A 43 10.81 -1.16 -1.17
C GLU A 43 11.94 -0.68 -0.24
N ARG A 44 11.67 0.34 0.58
CA ARG A 44 12.66 0.93 1.48
C ARG A 44 13.16 -0.03 2.57
N TYR A 45 12.28 -0.85 3.12
CA TYR A 45 12.57 -1.71 4.27
C TYR A 45 12.71 -3.19 3.92
N GLY A 46 12.56 -3.56 2.65
CA GLY A 46 12.75 -4.92 2.18
C GLY A 46 11.68 -5.91 2.68
N VAL A 47 10.44 -5.44 2.86
CA VAL A 47 9.32 -6.25 3.33
C VAL A 47 8.17 -6.24 2.32
N PRO A 48 7.29 -7.25 2.27
CA PRO A 48 6.18 -7.26 1.33
C PRO A 48 5.09 -6.22 1.66
N ALA A 49 4.68 -5.42 0.67
CA ALA A 49 3.65 -4.38 0.85
C ALA A 49 2.30 -4.92 1.36
N TRP A 50 1.92 -6.14 0.96
CA TRP A 50 0.68 -6.76 1.42
C TRP A 50 0.70 -7.08 2.93
N GLN A 51 1.85 -7.41 3.51
CA GLN A 51 1.98 -7.63 4.96
C GLN A 51 1.84 -6.30 5.72
N ILE A 52 2.40 -5.22 5.17
CA ILE A 52 2.21 -3.88 5.73
C ILE A 52 0.71 -3.54 5.75
N LEU A 53 0.00 -3.75 4.65
CA LEU A 53 -1.43 -3.46 4.53
C LEU A 53 -2.30 -4.35 5.44
N GLU A 54 -1.97 -5.63 5.56
CA GLU A 54 -2.64 -6.55 6.48
C GLU A 54 -2.52 -6.07 7.93
N GLU A 55 -1.31 -5.69 8.35
CA GLU A 55 -1.05 -5.19 9.70
C GLU A 55 -1.73 -3.86 9.99
N ILE A 56 -1.74 -2.94 9.02
CA ILE A 56 -2.48 -1.68 9.12
C ILE A 56 -3.99 -1.93 9.29
N GLY A 57 -4.56 -2.85 8.51
CA GLY A 57 -5.97 -3.21 8.64
C GLY A 57 -6.27 -3.83 10.00
N ARG A 58 -5.40 -4.71 10.49
CA ARG A 58 -5.50 -5.29 11.84
C ARG A 58 -5.43 -4.24 12.94
N ALA A 59 -4.60 -3.21 12.77
CA ALA A 59 -4.44 -2.11 13.72
C ALA A 59 -5.59 -1.08 13.67
N GLY A 60 -6.43 -1.12 12.63
CA GLY A 60 -7.60 -0.24 12.48
C GLY A 60 -7.24 1.22 12.17
N TYR A 61 -6.13 1.48 11.48
CA TYR A 61 -5.76 2.85 11.11
C TYR A 61 -6.71 3.45 10.08
N VAL A 62 -6.89 4.76 10.17
CA VAL A 62 -7.78 5.55 9.32
C VAL A 62 -6.98 6.52 8.44
N GLY A 63 -7.63 7.10 7.43
CA GLY A 63 -6.99 8.08 6.55
C GLY A 63 -6.38 9.26 7.32
N GLY A 64 -5.19 9.69 6.90
CA GLY A 64 -4.39 10.70 7.61
C GLY A 64 -3.32 10.14 8.55
N GLN A 65 -3.22 8.81 8.69
CA GLN A 65 -2.20 8.12 9.51
C GLN A 65 -1.12 7.44 8.65
N GLU A 66 -0.74 8.06 7.53
CA GLU A 66 0.25 7.51 6.59
C GLU A 66 1.65 7.32 7.22
N ASP A 67 1.95 8.01 8.31
CA ASP A 67 3.20 7.89 9.07
C ASP A 67 3.35 6.52 9.72
N MET A 68 2.26 5.93 10.22
CA MET A 68 2.27 4.60 10.87
C MET A 68 2.71 3.46 9.94
N ILE A 69 2.61 3.66 8.62
CA ILE A 69 3.04 2.70 7.59
C ILE A 69 4.54 2.41 7.72
N VAL A 70 5.34 3.44 8.04
CA VAL A 70 6.78 3.31 8.23
C VAL A 70 7.09 2.48 9.47
N ASP A 71 6.38 2.72 10.57
CA ASP A 71 6.56 1.97 11.81
C ASP A 71 6.27 0.48 11.62
N VAL A 72 5.16 0.15 10.96
CA VAL A 72 4.80 -1.23 10.61
C VAL A 72 5.89 -1.88 9.74
N ALA A 73 6.39 -1.18 8.73
CA ALA A 73 7.44 -1.71 7.86
C ALA A 73 8.74 -2.01 8.61
N VAL A 74 9.15 -1.12 9.53
CA VAL A 74 10.32 -1.33 10.40
C VAL A 74 10.11 -2.51 11.34
N GLN A 75 8.91 -2.65 11.91
CA GLN A 75 8.55 -3.78 12.77
C GLN A 75 8.66 -5.11 12.01
N LEU A 76 8.05 -5.21 10.82
CA LEU A 76 8.12 -6.41 9.97
C LEU A 76 9.57 -6.76 9.61
N ALA A 77 10.39 -5.77 9.25
CA ALA A 77 11.80 -5.95 8.92
C ALA A 77 12.65 -6.38 10.14
N SER A 78 12.22 -6.03 11.35
CA SER A 78 12.88 -6.46 12.58
C SER A 78 12.55 -7.91 12.93
N CYS A 79 11.28 -8.33 12.81
CA CYS A 79 10.85 -9.70 13.06
C CYS A 79 11.50 -10.68 12.07
N ALA A 80 11.64 -10.31 10.79
CA ALA A 80 12.28 -11.14 9.77
C ALA A 80 13.77 -11.40 10.02
N ARG A 81 14.46 -10.55 10.80
CA ARG A 81 15.88 -10.74 11.15
C ARG A 81 16.12 -11.64 12.35
N VAL A 82 15.06 -11.99 13.08
CA VAL A 82 15.12 -12.82 14.30
C VAL A 82 14.72 -14.28 14.02
N ALA A 83 14.17 -14.56 12.83
CA ALA A 83 13.88 -15.91 12.32
C ALA A 83 15.07 -16.46 11.52
#